data_AF-A0A0M3J3M4-F1
#
_entry.id   AF-A0A0M3J3M4-F1
#
_cell.length_a   1.000
_cell.length_b   1.000
_cell.length_c   1.000
_cell.angle_alpha   90.00
_cell.angle_beta   90.00
_cell.angle_gamma   90.00
#
_symmetry.space_group_name_H-M   'P 1'
#
loop_
_entity.id
_entity.type
_entity.pdbx_description
1 polymer ?
#
loop_
_entity_poly.entity_id
_entity_poly.type
_entity_poly.pdbx_seq_one_letter_code
_entity_poly.pdbx_strand_id
1 'polypeptide(L)'
;MNGIENVMERILNERVKMEQRVPIAAVKVKGFPSAMNKYQLGAIFANLIIKSIDLCEEGKDKCCDGDEHLTPSTNNNTNAQYALIEFANKFHAAQAAIHYNGYRVDSKHELLVVPVHAEVLMNI
;
A
#
# COMPACT_ATOMS: atom_id res chain seq x y z
N MET A 1 -39.04 -12.98 -21.63
CA MET A 1 -38.45 -13.60 -20.42
C MET A 1 -37.13 -12.87 -20.11
N ASN A 2 -37.18 -11.55 -19.84
CA ASN A 2 -35.94 -10.72 -19.84
C ASN A 2 -35.70 -10.02 -18.48
N GLY A 3 -36.62 -10.21 -17.52
CA GLY A 3 -36.51 -9.59 -16.20
C GLY A 3 -35.62 -10.35 -15.23
N ILE A 4 -35.60 -11.68 -15.31
CA ILE A 4 -34.88 -12.54 -14.35
C ILE A 4 -33.38 -12.55 -14.64
N GLU A 5 -32.98 -12.55 -15.91
CA GLU A 5 -31.56 -12.43 -16.33
C GLU A 5 -30.94 -11.10 -15.87
N ASN A 6 -31.66 -9.98 -16.03
CA ASN A 6 -31.21 -8.67 -15.56
C ASN A 6 -31.10 -8.57 -14.02
N VAL A 7 -31.92 -9.33 -13.29
CA VAL A 7 -31.83 -9.40 -11.82
C VAL A 7 -30.65 -10.25 -11.38
N MET A 8 -30.39 -11.38 -12.05
CA MET A 8 -29.22 -12.22 -11.77
C MET A 8 -27.91 -11.49 -12.07
N GLU A 9 -27.83 -10.79 -13.20
CA GLU A 9 -26.70 -9.91 -13.55
C GLU A 9 -26.47 -8.83 -12.49
N ARG A 10 -27.53 -8.15 -12.01
CA ARG A 10 -27.39 -7.18 -10.90
C ARG A 10 -26.90 -7.81 -9.60
N ILE A 11 -27.42 -8.98 -9.21
CA ILE A 11 -27.02 -9.67 -7.98
C ILE A 11 -25.57 -10.16 -8.08
N LEU A 12 -25.16 -10.69 -9.24
CA LEU A 12 -23.78 -11.11 -9.49
C LEU A 12 -22.85 -9.90 -9.46
N ASN A 13 -23.22 -8.80 -10.09
CA ASN A 13 -22.39 -7.59 -10.15
C ASN A 13 -22.32 -6.86 -8.79
N GLU A 14 -23.38 -6.91 -7.98
CA GLU A 14 -23.38 -6.44 -6.58
C GLU A 14 -22.52 -7.33 -5.66
N ARG A 15 -22.54 -8.66 -5.86
CA ARG A 15 -21.65 -9.58 -5.12
C ARG A 15 -20.18 -9.42 -5.50
N VAL A 16 -19.89 -9.20 -6.79
CA VAL A 16 -18.53 -8.91 -7.28
C VAL A 16 -18.02 -7.56 -6.76
N LYS A 17 -18.89 -6.55 -6.63
CA LYS A 17 -18.52 -5.26 -6.01
C LYS A 17 -18.21 -5.36 -4.51
N MET A 18 -18.83 -6.28 -3.77
CA MET A 18 -18.46 -6.55 -2.36
C MET A 18 -17.14 -7.33 -2.22
N GLU A 19 -16.61 -7.90 -3.30
CA GLU A 19 -15.32 -8.61 -3.32
C GLU A 19 -14.12 -7.76 -3.75
N GLN A 20 -14.30 -6.45 -3.95
CA GLN A 20 -13.20 -5.50 -3.77
C GLN A 20 -12.88 -5.39 -2.27
N ARG A 21 -12.42 -6.51 -1.69
CA ARG A 21 -11.92 -6.60 -0.34
C ARG A 21 -10.67 -5.74 -0.28
N VAL A 22 -10.83 -4.55 0.28
CA VAL A 22 -9.76 -3.71 0.78
C VAL A 22 -8.64 -4.60 1.35
N PRO A 23 -7.36 -4.41 0.99
CA PRO A 23 -6.30 -5.29 1.45
C PRO A 23 -6.24 -5.25 2.98
N ILE A 24 -6.84 -6.25 3.62
CA ILE A 24 -7.01 -6.31 5.09
C ILE A 24 -5.68 -6.62 5.79
N ALA A 25 -4.61 -6.83 5.00
CA ALA A 25 -3.28 -7.21 5.40
C ALA A 25 -2.25 -6.21 4.88
N ALA A 26 -2.51 -4.91 5.02
CA ALA A 26 -1.60 -3.86 4.55
C ALA A 26 -1.11 -2.95 5.67
N VAL A 27 0.06 -2.34 5.45
CA VAL A 27 0.61 -1.28 6.29
C VAL A 27 0.97 -0.06 5.43
N LYS A 28 0.81 1.12 6.01
CA LYS A 28 1.34 2.38 5.49
C LYS A 28 2.70 2.62 6.11
N VAL A 29 3.72 2.74 5.27
CA VAL A 29 5.11 3.00 5.67
C VAL A 29 5.50 4.41 5.27
N LYS A 30 6.14 5.14 6.17
CA LYS A 30 6.74 6.46 5.94
C LYS A 30 8.16 6.50 6.49
N GLY A 31 8.91 7.55 6.15
CA GLY A 31 10.21 7.84 6.76
C GLY A 31 11.39 7.08 6.15
N PHE A 32 11.19 6.39 5.02
CA PHE A 32 12.29 5.83 4.23
C PHE A 32 12.94 6.90 3.33
N PRO A 33 14.22 6.72 2.92
CA PRO A 33 14.89 7.66 2.02
C PRO A 33 14.16 7.81 0.68
N SER A 34 14.04 9.03 0.16
CA SER A 34 13.33 9.29 -1.12
C SER A 34 13.96 8.63 -2.34
N ALA A 35 15.26 8.33 -2.30
CA ALA A 35 15.96 7.59 -3.34
C ALA A 35 15.69 6.07 -3.29
N MET A 36 15.04 5.57 -2.23
CA MET A 36 14.78 4.14 -2.04
C MET A 36 13.65 3.68 -2.95
N ASN A 37 13.92 2.68 -3.79
CA ASN A 37 12.89 2.07 -4.63
C ASN A 37 12.09 0.98 -3.88
N LYS A 38 11.01 0.50 -4.50
CA LYS A 38 10.11 -0.50 -3.89
C LYS A 38 10.79 -1.81 -3.50
N TYR A 39 11.81 -2.25 -4.24
CA TYR A 39 12.53 -3.50 -3.96
C TYR A 39 13.47 -3.34 -2.77
N GLN A 40 14.16 -2.21 -2.67
CA GLN A 40 15.00 -1.89 -1.52
C GLN A 40 14.17 -1.74 -0.25
N LEU A 41 12.99 -1.12 -0.35
CA LEU A 41 12.04 -1.06 0.75
C LEU A 41 11.54 -2.46 1.14
N GLY A 42 11.19 -3.29 0.15
CA GLY A 42 10.76 -4.67 0.38
C GLY A 42 11.82 -5.53 1.06
N ALA A 43 13.10 -5.29 0.79
CA ALA A 43 14.21 -6.00 1.44
C ALA A 43 14.27 -5.77 2.96
N ILE A 44 13.77 -4.64 3.46
CA ILE A 44 13.65 -4.39 4.92
C ILE A 44 12.69 -5.41 5.55
N PHE A 45 11.63 -5.75 4.84
CA PHE A 45 10.60 -6.69 5.30
C PHE A 45 10.82 -8.12 4.76
N ALA A 46 12.06 -8.49 4.38
CA ALA A 46 12.35 -9.77 3.71
C ALA A 46 11.95 -11.02 4.51
N ASN A 47 11.77 -10.91 5.82
CA ASN A 47 11.29 -12.00 6.68
C ASN A 47 9.77 -12.20 6.63
N LEU A 48 9.04 -11.34 5.92
CA LEU A 48 7.59 -11.37 5.79
C LEU A 48 7.21 -11.60 4.33
N ILE A 49 6.14 -12.36 4.10
CA ILE A 49 5.67 -12.61 2.74
C ILE A 49 4.88 -11.40 2.25
N ILE A 50 5.49 -10.63 1.36
CA ILE A 50 4.92 -9.45 0.68
C ILE A 50 4.19 -9.89 -0.58
N LYS A 51 3.02 -9.32 -0.83
CA LYS A 51 2.27 -9.47 -2.09
C LYS A 51 2.55 -8.32 -3.06
N SER A 52 2.47 -7.08 -2.57
CA SER A 52 2.68 -5.88 -3.38
C SER A 52 3.27 -4.75 -2.55
N ILE A 53 3.95 -3.82 -3.24
CA ILE A 53 4.49 -2.58 -2.68
C ILE A 53 4.18 -1.47 -3.67
N ASP A 54 3.42 -0.49 -3.20
CA ASP A 54 3.02 0.68 -3.96
C ASP A 54 3.64 1.92 -3.33
N LEU A 55 4.47 2.64 -4.09
CA LEU A 55 5.05 3.91 -3.64
C LEU A 55 4.08 5.03 -4.02
N CYS A 56 3.75 5.89 -3.05
CA CYS A 56 2.74 6.92 -3.17
C CYS A 56 3.32 8.27 -2.71
N GLU A 57 2.85 9.36 -3.31
CA GLU A 57 3.19 10.72 -2.90
C GLU A 57 1.98 11.34 -2.19
N GLU A 58 2.14 11.92 -0.99
CA GLU A 58 1.04 12.68 -0.36
C GLU A 58 0.69 13.90 -1.22
N GLY A 59 -0.56 13.96 -1.66
CA GLY A 59 -1.09 15.00 -2.56
C GLY A 59 -1.48 14.51 -3.96
N LYS A 60 -1.31 13.22 -4.27
CA LYS A 60 -1.89 12.57 -5.46
C LYS A 60 -2.74 11.38 -4.99
N ASP A 61 -4.03 11.39 -5.30
CA ASP A 61 -5.03 10.42 -4.82
C ASP A 61 -4.84 8.98 -5.37
N LYS A 62 -3.73 8.68 -6.04
CA LYS A 62 -3.45 7.38 -6.64
C LYS A 62 -1.99 6.99 -6.46
N CYS A 63 -1.78 5.83 -5.85
CA CYS A 63 -0.48 5.16 -5.87
C CYS A 63 -0.17 4.72 -7.30
N CYS A 64 1.05 4.96 -7.76
CA CYS A 64 1.41 4.77 -9.17
C CYS A 64 1.66 3.29 -9.45
N ASP A 65 0.72 2.63 -10.15
CA ASP A 65 0.99 1.41 -10.89
C ASP A 65 2.09 1.70 -11.92
N GLY A 66 3.14 0.88 -11.90
CA GLY A 66 4.45 1.22 -12.43
C GLY A 66 4.48 1.67 -13.89
N ASP A 67 5.28 2.72 -14.13
CA ASP A 67 6.03 2.89 -15.37
C ASP A 67 7.47 3.26 -15.01
N GLU A 68 8.38 2.51 -15.62
CA GLU A 68 9.83 2.59 -15.45
C GLU A 68 10.36 3.84 -16.15
N HIS A 69 10.35 4.98 -15.45
CA HIS A 69 11.16 6.13 -15.84
C HIS A 69 11.87 6.75 -14.63
N LEU A 70 13.14 6.35 -14.46
CA LEU A 70 14.11 7.00 -13.59
C LEU A 70 14.28 8.46 -14.04
N THR A 71 13.67 9.40 -13.34
CA THR A 71 14.16 10.78 -13.33
C THR A 71 14.24 11.28 -11.88
N PRO A 72 15.40 11.82 -11.45
CA PRO A 72 15.48 12.51 -10.18
C PRO A 72 14.81 13.88 -10.37
N SER A 73 13.52 13.98 -10.09
CA SER A 73 12.85 15.29 -10.01
C SER A 73 13.44 16.06 -8.84
N THR A 74 14.44 16.88 -9.15
CA THR A 74 14.98 17.90 -8.26
C THR A 74 13.99 19.04 -8.21
N ASN A 75 12.92 18.88 -7.43
CA ASN A 75 12.11 19.99 -6.98
C ASN A 75 12.00 19.91 -5.46
N ASN A 76 12.35 21.01 -4.80
CA ASN A 76 12.36 21.16 -3.34
C ASN A 76 10.92 21.25 -2.79
N ASN A 77 10.06 20.32 -3.19
CA ASN A 77 8.75 20.14 -2.63
C ASN A 77 8.77 18.81 -1.88
N THR A 78 8.83 18.92 -0.55
CA THR A 78 8.77 17.78 0.38
C THR A 78 7.35 17.19 0.36
N ASN A 79 6.92 16.65 -0.77
CA ASN A 79 5.75 15.80 -0.83
C ASN A 79 6.08 14.58 0.02
N ALA A 80 5.36 14.40 1.13
CA ALA A 80 5.61 13.31 2.04
C ALA A 80 5.33 11.99 1.31
N GLN A 81 6.40 11.26 0.98
CA GLN A 81 6.30 9.96 0.33
C GLN A 81 5.89 8.91 1.37
N TYR A 82 4.99 8.02 0.99
CA TYR A 82 4.66 6.83 1.75
C TYR A 82 4.59 5.62 0.84
N ALA A 83 4.59 4.43 1.44
CA ALA A 83 4.37 3.19 0.73
C ALA A 83 3.19 2.45 1.34
N LEU A 84 2.38 1.83 0.50
CA LEU A 84 1.44 0.79 0.92
C LEU A 84 2.10 -0.56 0.64
N ILE A 85 2.21 -1.38 1.68
CA ILE A 85 2.75 -2.74 1.56
C ILE A 85 1.63 -3.71 1.91
N GLU A 86 1.20 -4.49 0.94
CA GLU A 86 0.28 -5.61 1.18
C GLU A 86 1.08 -6.87 1.48
N PHE A 87 0.70 -7.57 2.55
CA PHE A 87 1.26 -8.86 2.93
C PHE A 87 0.32 -10.01 2.60
N ALA A 88 0.88 -11.22 2.57
CA ALA A 88 0.12 -12.44 2.35
C ALA A 88 -1.06 -12.62 3.32
N ASN A 89 -0.91 -12.16 4.58
CA ASN A 89 -1.93 -12.27 5.62
C ASN A 89 -1.79 -11.16 6.67
N LYS A 90 -2.82 -11.03 7.53
CA LYS A 90 -2.88 -9.99 8.57
C LYS A 90 -1.83 -10.15 9.68
N PHE A 91 -1.35 -11.37 9.92
CA PHE A 91 -0.30 -11.61 10.92
C PHE A 91 1.02 -10.99 10.49
N HIS A 92 1.40 -11.13 9.21
CA HIS A 92 2.57 -10.45 8.65
C HIS A 92 2.42 -8.93 8.72
N ALA A 93 1.23 -8.38 8.41
CA ALA A 93 0.98 -6.94 8.54
C ALA A 93 1.10 -6.45 9.99
N ALA A 94 0.60 -7.22 10.96
CA ALA A 94 0.75 -6.91 12.38
C ALA A 94 2.22 -7.02 12.83
N GLN A 95 2.93 -8.06 12.41
CA GLN A 95 4.37 -8.21 12.66
C GLN A 95 5.17 -7.04 12.09
N ALA A 96 4.85 -6.59 10.87
CA ALA A 96 5.46 -5.41 10.27
C ALA A 96 5.28 -4.18 11.16
N ALA A 97 4.05 -3.90 11.60
CA ALA A 97 3.76 -2.76 12.46
C ALA A 97 4.43 -2.85 13.85
N ILE A 98 4.52 -4.04 14.43
CA ILE A 98 5.10 -4.23 15.76
C ILE A 98 6.63 -4.15 15.72
N HIS A 99 7.26 -4.79 14.74
CA HIS A 99 8.71 -4.99 14.74
C HIS A 99 9.48 -3.93 13.93
N TYR A 100 8.83 -3.29 12.96
CA TYR A 100 9.50 -2.36 12.06
C TYR A 100 9.05 -0.90 12.25
N ASN A 101 8.07 -0.63 13.11
CA ASN A 101 7.81 0.74 13.53
C ASN A 101 8.97 1.25 14.40
N GLY A 102 9.54 2.39 14.03
CA GLY A 102 10.78 2.91 14.59
C GLY A 102 12.05 2.24 14.04
N TYR A 103 11.94 1.40 13.01
CA TYR A 103 13.12 0.76 12.42
C TYR A 103 13.99 1.80 11.72
N ARG A 104 15.27 1.83 12.10
CA ARG A 104 16.21 2.81 11.58
C ARG A 104 16.87 2.30 10.31
N VAL A 105 16.56 2.93 9.17
CA VAL A 105 17.12 2.59 7.86
C VAL A 105 18.55 3.12 7.75
N ASP A 106 18.79 4.33 8.24
CA ASP A 106 20.11 4.95 8.32
C ASP A 106 20.18 6.00 9.46
N SER A 107 21.25 6.80 9.50
CA SER A 107 21.43 7.83 10.53
C SER A 107 20.34 8.92 10.58
N LYS A 108 19.55 9.10 9.51
CA LYS A 108 18.55 10.16 9.33
C LYS A 108 17.12 9.65 9.11
N HIS A 109 16.96 8.39 8.71
CA HIS A 109 15.68 7.82 8.30
C HIS A 109 15.22 6.72 9.28
N GLU A 110 14.03 6.92 9.84
CA GLU A 110 13.35 6.01 10.75
C GLU A 110 11.95 5.72 10.22
N LEU A 111 11.58 4.43 10.16
CA LEU A 111 10.31 4.01 9.59
C LEU A 111 9.16 4.28 10.55
N LEU A 112 8.10 4.89 10.04
CA LEU A 112 6.77 4.88 10.67
C LEU A 112 5.92 3.84 9.96
N VAL A 113 5.52 2.77 10.67
CA VAL A 113 4.78 1.65 10.09
C VAL A 113 3.42 1.54 10.80
N VAL A 114 2.34 1.85 10.07
CA VAL A 114 0.99 1.91 10.62
C VAL A 114 0.10 0.89 9.92
N PRO A 115 -0.60 0.00 10.65
CA PRO A 115 -1.60 -0.88 10.06
C PRO A 115 -2.67 -0.09 9.31
N VAL A 116 -3.02 -0.53 8.11
CA VAL A 116 -4.14 0.05 7.36
C VAL A 116 -5.39 -0.76 7.66
N HIS A 117 -6.37 -0.12 8.29
CA HIS A 117 -7.69 -0.71 8.46
C HIS A 117 -8.54 -0.47 7.21
N ALA A 118 -9.43 -1.41 6.88
CA ALA A 118 -10.19 -1.41 5.63
C ALA A 118 -11.04 -0.14 5.42
N GLU A 119 -11.46 0.53 6.49
CA GLU A 119 -12.26 1.75 6.45
C GLU A 119 -11.46 2.98 5.98
N VAL A 120 -10.13 2.94 6.07
CA VAL A 120 -9.26 4.08 5.71
C VAL A 120 -9.04 4.18 4.20
N LEU A 121 -9.14 3.07 3.45
CA LEU A 121 -8.95 3.04 1.99
C LEU A 121 -10.24 3.28 1.19
N MET A 122 -11.43 3.29 1.83
CA MET A 122 -12.70 3.59 1.16
C MET A 122 -13.02 5.10 1.09
N ASN A 123 -12.24 5.94 1.78
CA ASN A 123 -12.46 7.39 1.90
C ASN A 123 -11.31 8.23 1.31
N ILE A 124 -10.45 7.62 0.49
CA ILE A 124 -9.40 8.29 -0.31
C ILE A 124 -9.84 8.13 -1.77
#